data_AF-A0A804Q9U2-F1
#
_entry.id   AF-A0A804Q9U2-F1
#
_cell.length_a   1.000
_cell.length_b   1.000
_cell.length_c   1.000
_cell.angle_alpha   90.00
_cell.angle_beta   90.00
_cell.angle_gamma   90.00
#
_symmetry.space_group_name_H-M   'P 1'
#
loop_
_entity.id
_entity.type
_entity.pdbx_description
1 polymer ?
#
loop_
_entity_poly.entity_id
_entity_poly.type
_entity_poly.pdbx_seq_one_letter_code
_entity_poly.pdbx_strand_id
1 'polypeptide(L)'
;MNLLIWLVTSRALMESKLLSGTTLIVDRYSYSGVAFSAAKVLDIEWCKAPENGLIAPNLVIYLDVQPKKVAERGGYGGERYEKIEFQKKVAEHYHSLRDST
;
A
#
# COMPACT_ATOMS: atom_id res chain seq x y z
N MET A 1 -1.97 14.32 21.80
CA MET A 1 -1.65 13.77 20.46
C MET A 1 -2.70 12.73 20.15
N ASN A 2 -3.70 13.08 19.34
CA ASN A 2 -4.84 12.19 19.07
C ASN A 2 -4.48 11.27 17.91
N LEU A 3 -4.19 10.00 18.20
CA LEU A 3 -3.97 8.98 17.19
C LEU A 3 -5.33 8.38 16.80
N LEU A 4 -5.79 8.62 15.57
CA LEU A 4 -6.93 7.91 15.00
C LEU A 4 -6.45 6.98 13.89
N ILE A 5 -6.79 5.70 14.01
CA ILE A 5 -6.62 4.68 12.97
C ILE A 5 -7.90 4.70 12.13
N TRP A 6 -7.81 5.08 10.86
CA TRP A 6 -8.96 5.07 9.96
C TRP A 6 -8.73 4.13 8.79
N LEU A 7 -9.63 3.15 8.63
CA LEU A 7 -9.74 2.32 7.44
C LEU A 7 -10.78 2.97 6.51
N VAL A 8 -10.32 3.49 5.36
CA VAL A 8 -11.10 4.13 4.28
C VAL A 8 -11.69 5.51 4.61
N THR A 9 -10.93 6.56 4.30
CA THR A 9 -11.38 7.96 4.38
C THR A 9 -11.35 8.63 3.03
N SER A 10 -12.37 9.44 2.71
CA SER A 10 -12.36 10.29 1.51
C SER A 10 -11.19 11.27 1.54
N ARG A 11 -10.72 11.70 0.36
CA ARG A 11 -9.68 12.74 0.23
C ARG A 11 -9.97 13.97 1.09
N ALA A 12 -11.22 14.45 1.05
CA ALA A 12 -11.67 15.62 1.80
C ALA A 12 -11.55 15.43 3.33
N LEU A 13 -11.85 14.23 3.84
CA LEU A 13 -11.71 13.94 5.27
C LEU A 13 -10.23 13.86 5.69
N MET A 14 -9.38 13.21 4.91
CA MET A 14 -7.94 13.19 5.16
C MET A 14 -7.37 14.61 5.19
N GLU A 15 -7.70 15.41 4.19
CA GLU A 15 -7.29 16.81 4.08
C GLU A 15 -7.73 17.63 5.30
N SER A 16 -9.00 17.53 5.70
CA SER A 16 -9.52 18.22 6.88
C SER A 16 -8.78 17.84 8.17
N LYS A 17 -8.49 16.54 8.38
CA LYS A 17 -7.76 16.06 9.56
C LYS A 17 -6.31 16.50 9.58
N LEU A 18 -5.63 16.45 8.43
CA LEU A 18 -4.25 16.92 8.30
C LEU A 18 -4.17 18.43 8.57
N LEU A 19 -5.07 19.23 8.00
CA LEU A 19 -5.15 20.67 8.22
C LEU A 19 -5.47 21.03 9.68
N SER A 20 -6.16 20.15 10.41
CA SER A 20 -6.43 20.34 11.85
C SER A 20 -5.26 19.92 12.76
N GLY A 21 -4.10 19.57 12.20
CA GLY A 21 -2.92 19.12 12.95
C GLY A 21 -2.97 17.65 13.40
N THR A 22 -3.83 16.83 12.81
CA THR A 22 -3.91 15.39 13.12
C THR A 22 -2.97 14.60 12.23
N THR A 23 -2.02 13.86 12.82
CA THR A 23 -1.22 12.87 12.07
C THR A 23 -2.08 11.66 11.71
N LEU A 24 -2.07 11.25 10.45
CA LEU A 24 -2.76 10.07 9.95
C LEU A 24 -1.78 8.90 9.81
N ILE A 25 -2.10 7.75 10.42
CA ILE A 25 -1.45 6.48 10.12
C ILE A 25 -2.37 5.68 9.22
N VAL A 26 -1.90 5.36 8.02
CA VAL A 26 -2.69 4.73 6.98
C VAL A 26 -2.11 3.34 6.68
N ASP A 27 -2.91 2.30 6.92
CA ASP A 27 -2.55 0.93 6.54
C ASP A 27 -2.92 0.70 5.06
N ARG A 28 -1.90 0.63 4.21
CA ARG A 28 -1.95 0.59 2.74
C ARG A 28 -2.50 1.87 2.11
N TYR A 29 -1.92 2.25 0.97
CA TYR A 29 -2.35 3.41 0.20
C TYR A 29 -2.06 3.19 -1.30
N SER A 30 -1.80 4.26 -2.05
CA SER A 30 -1.56 4.24 -3.50
C SER A 30 -0.58 3.15 -3.96
N TYR A 31 0.56 3.02 -3.30
CA TYR A 31 1.58 2.02 -3.65
C TYR A 31 1.07 0.57 -3.61
N SER A 32 0.16 0.26 -2.68
CA SER A 32 -0.47 -1.07 -2.64
C SER A 32 -1.40 -1.30 -3.83
N GLY A 33 -2.15 -0.27 -4.23
CA GLY A 33 -2.98 -0.32 -5.44
C GLY A 33 -2.15 -0.60 -6.69
N VAL A 34 -1.03 0.11 -6.85
CA VAL A 34 -0.11 -0.05 -7.97
C VAL A 34 0.54 -1.44 -7.97
N ALA A 35 1.18 -1.85 -6.86
CA ALA A 35 1.93 -3.10 -6.81
C ALA A 35 1.06 -4.35 -7.03
N PHE A 36 -0.13 -4.40 -6.40
CA PHE A 36 -1.05 -5.53 -6.57
C PHE A 36 -1.71 -5.56 -7.95
N SER A 37 -1.92 -4.42 -8.59
CA SER A 37 -2.50 -4.34 -9.93
C SER A 37 -1.47 -4.70 -11.00
N ALA A 38 -0.26 -4.16 -10.91
CA ALA A 38 0.85 -4.50 -11.79
C ALA A 38 1.21 -6.00 -11.73
N ALA A 39 1.16 -6.61 -10.53
CA ALA A 39 1.39 -8.05 -10.35
C ALA A 39 0.41 -8.95 -11.12
N LYS A 40 -0.71 -8.40 -11.60
CA LYS A 40 -1.69 -9.07 -12.48
C LYS A 40 -1.38 -8.88 -13.97
N VAL A 41 -0.16 -8.47 -14.32
CA VAL A 41 0.32 -8.24 -15.69
C VAL A 41 -0.30 -6.98 -16.31
N LEU A 42 -0.57 -5.97 -15.47
CA LEU A 42 -0.94 -4.64 -15.95
C LEU A 42 0.31 -3.76 -16.03
N ASP A 43 0.32 -2.83 -16.99
CA ASP A 43 1.39 -1.84 -17.10
C ASP A 43 1.47 -0.99 -15.82
N ILE A 44 2.68 -0.77 -15.32
CA ILE A 44 2.89 -0.08 -14.04
C ILE A 44 2.55 1.40 -14.13
N GLU A 45 2.82 2.05 -15.27
CA GLU A 45 2.50 3.45 -15.47
C GLU A 45 0.99 3.65 -15.60
N TRP A 46 0.29 2.72 -16.27
CA TRP A 46 -1.17 2.66 -16.27
C TRP A 46 -1.73 2.48 -14.85
N CYS A 47 -1.12 1.64 -14.02
CA CYS A 47 -1.55 1.45 -12.64
C CYS A 47 -1.31 2.69 -11.75
N LYS A 48 -0.31 3.53 -12.06
CA LYS A 48 -0.03 4.79 -11.35
C LYS A 48 -1.00 5.90 -11.75
N ALA A 49 -1.50 5.90 -12.99
CA ALA A 49 -2.32 7.00 -13.50
C ALA A 49 -3.55 7.35 -12.62
N PRO A 50 -4.31 6.38 -12.05
CA PRO A 50 -5.43 6.67 -11.15
C PRO A 50 -5.02 7.25 -9.79
N GLU A 51 -3.77 7.08 -9.38
CA GLU A 51 -3.27 7.55 -8.08
C GLU A 51 -2.87 9.04 -8.12
N ASN A 52 -2.78 9.62 -9.30
CA ASN A 52 -2.43 11.03 -9.48
C ASN A 52 -3.49 11.95 -8.87
N GLY A 53 -3.06 12.92 -8.06
CA GLY A 53 -3.94 13.87 -7.36
C GLY A 53 -4.39 13.45 -5.97
N LEU A 54 -4.01 12.24 -5.54
CA LEU A 54 -4.09 11.83 -4.14
C LEU A 54 -3.14 12.64 -3.26
N ILE A 55 -3.42 12.68 -1.95
CA ILE A 55 -2.56 13.38 -0.98
C ILE A 55 -1.28 12.56 -0.84
N ALA A 56 -0.13 13.15 -1.18
CA ALA A 56 1.15 12.47 -1.05
C ALA A 56 1.47 12.21 0.45
N PRO A 57 1.86 10.99 0.82
CA PRO A 57 2.29 10.70 2.18
C PRO A 57 3.61 11.43 2.49
N ASN A 58 3.79 11.90 3.72
CA ASN A 58 5.06 12.47 4.16
C ASN A 58 6.13 11.41 4.45
N LEU A 59 5.71 10.19 4.79
CA LEU A 59 6.56 9.03 5.06
C LEU A 59 5.85 7.76 4.60
N VAL A 60 6.59 6.87 3.95
CA VAL A 60 6.12 5.53 3.58
C VAL A 60 7.02 4.51 4.28
N ILE A 61 6.42 3.60 5.02
CA ILE A 61 7.14 2.50 5.70
C ILE A 61 6.78 1.21 4.98
N TYR A 62 7.78 0.58 4.36
CA TYR A 62 7.62 -0.74 3.74
C TYR A 62 8.14 -1.84 4.67
N LEU A 63 7.23 -2.71 5.11
CA LEU A 63 7.57 -3.86 5.96
C LEU A 63 7.99 -5.04 5.07
N ASP A 64 9.28 -5.10 4.75
CA ASP A 64 9.83 -6.11 3.85
C ASP A 64 9.96 -7.48 4.54
N VAL A 65 9.14 -8.44 4.12
CA VAL A 65 9.13 -9.81 4.64
C VAL A 65 9.00 -10.76 3.47
N GLN A 66 9.86 -11.78 3.42
CA GLN A 66 9.81 -12.79 2.37
C GLN A 66 8.43 -13.48 2.33
N PRO A 67 7.81 -13.67 1.15
CA PRO A 67 6.49 -14.30 1.03
C PRO A 67 6.36 -15.66 1.75
N LYS A 68 7.42 -16.46 1.76
CA LYS A 68 7.47 -17.74 2.49
C LYS A 68 7.30 -17.55 4.01
N LYS A 69 7.87 -16.49 4.59
CA LYS A 69 7.74 -16.16 6.00
C LYS A 69 6.38 -15.57 6.35
N VAL A 70 5.77 -14.82 5.43
CA VAL A 70 4.38 -14.38 5.59
C VAL A 70 3.43 -15.58 5.61
N ALA A 71 3.69 -16.59 4.77
CA ALA A 71 2.88 -17.81 4.69
C ALA A 71 2.93 -18.71 5.93
N GLU A 72 3.91 -18.52 6.83
CA GLU A 72 3.99 -19.22 8.12
C GLU A 72 3.01 -18.62 9.16
N ARG A 73 2.43 -17.44 8.90
CA ARG A 73 1.46 -16.80 9.81
C ARG A 73 0.11 -17.50 9.76
N GLY A 74 -0.54 -17.60 10.91
CA GLY A 74 -1.88 -18.21 11.01
C GLY A 74 -2.89 -17.49 10.12
N GLY A 75 -3.72 -18.26 9.42
CA GLY A 75 -4.77 -17.76 8.53
C GLY A 75 -4.35 -17.51 7.08
N TYR A 76 -3.06 -17.64 6.74
CA TYR A 76 -2.60 -17.44 5.37
C TYR A 76 -3.21 -18.45 4.38
N GLY A 77 -3.71 -17.95 3.26
CA GLY A 77 -4.31 -18.71 2.17
C GLY A 77 -5.84 -18.60 2.12
N GLY A 78 -6.45 -17.86 3.05
CA GLY A 78 -7.89 -17.59 3.09
C GLY A 78 -8.33 -16.47 2.16
N GLU A 79 -7.43 -15.56 1.78
CA GLU A 79 -7.76 -14.43 0.90
C GLU A 79 -7.29 -14.60 -0.55
N ARG A 80 -7.95 -13.87 -1.46
CA ARG A 80 -7.75 -13.93 -2.92
C ARG A 80 -6.27 -13.85 -3.36
N TYR A 81 -5.47 -13.05 -2.66
CA TYR A 81 -4.08 -12.75 -3.04
C TYR A 81 -3.03 -13.49 -2.21
N GLU A 82 -3.42 -14.33 -1.27
CA GLU A 82 -2.51 -15.08 -0.39
C GLU A 82 -1.96 -16.34 -1.07
N LYS A 83 -1.31 -16.12 -2.21
CA LYS A 83 -0.61 -17.16 -2.98
C LYS A 83 0.86 -16.78 -3.05
N ILE A 84 1.76 -17.68 -2.63
CA ILE A 84 3.20 -17.38 -2.53
C ILE A 84 3.75 -16.84 -3.86
N GLU A 85 3.39 -17.46 -4.98
CA GLU A 85 3.84 -17.03 -6.31
C GLU A 85 3.29 -15.65 -6.71
N PHE A 86 2.09 -15.29 -6.27
CA PHE A 86 1.55 -13.96 -6.51
C PHE A 86 2.23 -12.91 -5.62
N GLN A 87 2.44 -13.23 -4.34
CA GLN A 87 3.12 -12.35 -3.38
C GLN A 87 4.57 -12.06 -3.78
N LYS A 88 5.27 -13.00 -4.45
CA LYS A 88 6.58 -12.73 -5.05
C LYS A 88 6.52 -11.61 -6.10
N LYS A 89 5.55 -11.67 -7.02
CA LYS A 89 5.35 -10.62 -8.04
C LYS A 89 5.00 -9.28 -7.40
N VAL A 90 4.17 -9.28 -6.37
CA VAL A 90 3.83 -8.07 -5.61
C VAL A 90 5.08 -7.46 -4.97
N ALA A 91 5.94 -8.28 -4.36
CA ALA A 91 7.20 -7.82 -3.76
C ALA A 91 8.15 -7.21 -4.80
N GLU A 92 8.28 -7.81 -5.98
CA GLU A 92 9.06 -7.26 -7.11
C GLU A 92 8.55 -5.86 -7.50
N HIS A 93 7.24 -5.66 -7.59
CA HIS A 93 6.67 -4.35 -7.89
C HIS A 93 6.86 -3.34 -6.75
N TYR A 94 6.75 -3.74 -5.49
CA TYR A 94 7.09 -2.83 -4.38
C TYR A 94 8.55 -2.38 -4.45
N HIS A 95 9.49 -3.29 -4.74
CA HIS A 95 10.89 -2.93 -4.93
C HIS A 95 11.08 -1.94 -6.09
N SER A 96 10.34 -2.09 -7.19
CA SER A 96 10.38 -1.15 -8.32
C SER A 96 9.81 0.24 -8.02
N LEU A 97 8.99 0.37 -6.96
CA LEU A 97 8.38 1.62 -6.52
C LEU A 97 9.19 2.34 -5.44
N ARG A 98 10.31 1.75 -4.99
CA ARG A 98 11.16 2.34 -3.97
C ARG A 98 11.82 3.60 -4.51
N ASP A 99 11.70 4.70 -3.77
CA ASP A 99 12.45 5.93 -4.05
C ASP A 99 13.96 5.69 -3.91
N SER A 100 14.78 6.55 -4.51
CA SER A 100 16.24 6.46 -4.47
C SER A 100 16.87 6.86 -3.13
N THR A 101 16.05 7.27 -2.16
CA THR A 101 16.46 7.68 -0.80
C THR A 101 16.54 6.50 0.17
#